data_AF-A0A1V4RX09-F1
#
_entry.id   AF-A0A1V4RX09-F1
#
_cell.length_a   1.000
_cell.length_b   1.000
_cell.length_c   1.000
_cell.angle_alpha   90.00
_cell.angle_beta   90.00
_cell.angle_gamma   90.00
#
_symmetry.space_group_name_H-M   'P 1'
#
loop_
_entity.id
_entity.type
_entity.pdbx_description
1 polymer ?
#
loop_
_entity_poly.entity_id
_entity_poly.type
_entity_poly.pdbx_seq_one_letter_code
_entity_poly.pdbx_strand_id
1 'polypeptide(L)'
;MKGALLCRKRPCRICRRWFMPNAKVKERQMTCGDAECQREWHRRKCKEWNKNNAEYFRANYLQKKLDTASESIKASKSAQPESGSALFKKCPMNIGLPLEVVQEVISPQQIVIIEYFGQLLIRRFQEVLRRKLIVNTSKVSQLLPTSFSRGDGH
;
A
#
# COMPACT_ATOMS: atom_id res chain seq x y z
N MET A 1 -3.90 -18.37 48.74
CA MET A 1 -4.78 -17.23 48.40
C MET A 1 -4.06 -16.34 47.38
N LYS A 2 -4.44 -16.38 46.09
CA LYS A 2 -3.73 -15.64 45.03
C LYS A 2 -4.19 -14.17 45.05
N GLY A 3 -3.28 -13.27 45.39
CA GLY A 3 -3.52 -11.84 45.48
C GLY A 3 -4.13 -11.29 44.19
N ALA A 4 -5.25 -10.58 44.32
CA ALA A 4 -5.83 -9.82 43.24
C ALA A 4 -4.78 -8.78 42.77
N LEU A 5 -4.26 -8.95 41.55
CA LEU A 5 -3.41 -7.94 40.91
C LEU A 5 -4.26 -6.70 40.67
N LEU A 6 -4.27 -5.80 41.65
CA LEU A 6 -4.90 -4.49 41.57
C LEU A 6 -4.22 -3.70 40.44
N CYS A 7 -4.87 -3.65 39.28
CA CYS A 7 -4.40 -2.82 38.18
C CYS A 7 -4.49 -1.35 38.61
N ARG A 8 -3.36 -0.67 38.68
CA ARG A 8 -3.30 0.75 39.05
C ARG A 8 -4.08 1.59 38.03
N LYS A 9 -4.77 2.64 38.50
CA LYS A 9 -5.41 3.62 37.63
C LYS A 9 -4.37 4.28 36.74
N ARG A 10 -4.75 4.60 35.50
CA ARG A 10 -3.89 5.29 34.53
C ARG A 10 -4.72 6.13 33.55
N PRO A 11 -4.13 7.15 32.92
CA PRO A 11 -4.82 7.95 31.92
C PRO A 11 -4.97 7.19 30.59
N CYS A 12 -6.11 7.37 29.92
CA CYS A 12 -6.36 6.90 28.56
C CYS A 12 -5.37 7.56 27.57
N ARG A 13 -4.81 6.79 26.64
CA ARG A 13 -3.87 7.34 25.64
C ARG A 13 -4.51 8.23 24.58
N ILE A 14 -5.84 8.27 24.51
CA ILE A 14 -6.60 9.11 23.57
C ILE A 14 -7.20 10.31 24.30
N CYS A 15 -8.18 10.11 25.17
CA CYS A 15 -8.89 11.20 25.87
C CYS A 15 -8.25 11.64 27.20
N ARG A 16 -7.16 11.01 27.65
CA ARG A 16 -6.44 11.32 28.90
C ARG A 16 -7.22 11.15 30.22
N ARG A 17 -8.51 10.80 30.17
CA ARG A 17 -9.30 10.44 31.36
C ARG A 17 -8.66 9.28 32.13
N TRP A 18 -8.57 9.42 33.45
CA TRP A 18 -8.12 8.35 34.33
C TRP A 18 -9.15 7.22 34.36
N PHE A 19 -8.69 5.99 34.14
CA PHE A 19 -9.53 4.79 34.20
C PHE A 19 -8.78 3.66 34.90
N MET A 20 -9.53 2.65 35.35
CA MET A 20 -8.98 1.43 35.93
C MET A 20 -9.00 0.32 34.86
N PRO A 21 -7.84 -0.21 34.44
CA PRO A 21 -7.78 -1.28 33.46
C PRO A 21 -8.48 -2.56 33.96
N ASN A 22 -9.11 -3.30 33.05
CA ASN A 22 -9.73 -4.57 33.35
C ASN A 22 -8.65 -5.58 33.80
N ALA A 23 -8.88 -6.27 34.93
CA ALA A 23 -7.94 -7.23 35.51
C ALA A 23 -7.55 -8.40 34.58
N LYS A 24 -8.39 -8.75 33.59
CA LYS A 24 -8.06 -9.77 32.57
C LYS A 24 -7.04 -9.26 31.55
N VAL A 25 -7.16 -7.99 31.16
CA VAL A 25 -6.34 -7.37 30.11
C VAL A 25 -5.10 -6.67 30.70
N LYS A 26 -5.17 -6.28 31.98
CA LYS A 26 -4.12 -5.64 32.77
C LYS A 26 -3.50 -4.46 32.02
N GLU A 27 -2.19 -4.49 31.87
CA GLU A 27 -1.40 -3.44 31.26
C GLU A 27 -1.59 -3.32 29.74
N ARG A 28 -2.23 -4.30 29.09
CA ARG A 28 -2.49 -4.24 27.64
C ARG A 28 -3.62 -3.27 27.27
N GLN A 29 -4.53 -2.95 28.20
CA GLN A 29 -5.67 -2.07 27.89
C GLN A 29 -5.24 -0.60 27.86
N MET A 30 -4.85 -0.07 26.71
CA MET A 30 -4.27 1.29 26.62
C MET A 30 -5.29 2.44 26.63
N THR A 31 -6.58 2.13 26.55
CA THR A 31 -7.68 3.09 26.42
C THR A 31 -8.74 2.89 27.50
N CYS A 32 -9.50 3.94 27.81
CA CYS A 32 -10.55 3.94 28.85
C CYS A 32 -11.64 2.88 28.67
N GLY A 33 -11.87 2.41 27.44
CA GLY A 33 -12.95 1.47 27.12
C GLY A 33 -13.98 2.06 26.17
N ASP A 34 -14.03 3.40 26.07
CA ASP A 34 -14.92 4.09 25.13
C ASP A 34 -14.62 3.68 23.68
N ALA A 35 -15.68 3.39 22.92
CA ALA A 35 -15.57 2.91 21.54
C ALA A 35 -14.79 3.88 20.63
N GLU A 36 -14.93 5.18 20.84
CA GLU A 36 -14.16 6.20 20.11
C GLU A 36 -12.67 6.10 20.39
N CYS A 37 -12.30 5.99 21.67
CA CYS A 37 -10.89 5.85 22.07
C CYS A 37 -10.30 4.53 21.56
N GLN A 38 -11.07 3.44 21.59
CA GLN A 38 -10.63 2.14 21.07
C GLN A 38 -10.41 2.19 19.55
N ARG A 39 -11.36 2.77 18.79
CA ARG A 39 -11.25 2.93 17.34
C ARG A 39 -10.05 3.78 16.96
N GLU A 40 -9.84 4.92 17.64
CA GLU A 40 -8.70 5.80 17.35
C GLU A 40 -7.36 5.13 17.71
N TRP A 41 -7.30 4.41 18.83
CA TRP A 41 -6.12 3.63 19.19
C TRP A 41 -5.82 2.53 18.17
N HIS A 42 -6.84 1.79 17.74
CA HIS A 42 -6.73 0.78 16.69
C HIS A 42 -6.24 1.40 15.39
N ARG A 43 -6.83 2.51 14.94
CA ARG A 43 -6.40 3.23 13.73
C ARG A 43 -4.93 3.64 13.79
N ARG A 44 -4.47 4.21 14.92
CA ARG A 44 -3.06 4.59 15.11
C ARG A 44 -2.14 3.38 15.08
N LYS A 45 -2.51 2.29 15.77
CA LYS A 45 -1.72 1.06 15.80
C LYS A 45 -1.68 0.32 14.48
N CYS A 46 -2.79 0.25 13.75
CA CYS A 46 -2.82 -0.28 12.39
C CYS A 46 -1.96 0.57 11.44
N LYS A 47 -2.02 1.90 11.53
CA LYS A 47 -1.16 2.77 10.72
C LYS A 47 0.33 2.53 11.00
N GLU A 48 0.71 2.46 12.28
CA GLU A 48 2.09 2.19 12.70
C GLU A 48 2.55 0.81 12.24
N TRP A 49 1.72 -0.23 12.44
CA TRP A 49 2.01 -1.58 12.00
C TRP A 49 2.13 -1.68 10.48
N ASN A 50 1.21 -1.05 9.74
CA ASN A 50 1.24 -1.03 8.27
C ASN A 50 2.51 -0.35 7.74
N LYS A 51 2.95 0.73 8.39
CA LYS A 51 4.19 1.42 8.02
C LYS A 51 5.42 0.53 8.24
N ASN A 52 5.47 -0.17 9.38
CA ASN A 52 6.62 -1.00 9.73
C ASN A 52 6.64 -2.35 9.01
N ASN A 53 5.50 -2.81 8.48
CA ASN A 53 5.34 -4.11 7.83
C ASN A 53 4.98 -3.97 6.35
N ALA A 54 5.41 -2.89 5.69
CA ALA A 54 5.11 -2.68 4.27
C ALA A 54 5.55 -3.87 3.39
N GLU A 55 6.71 -4.47 3.69
CA GLU A 55 7.20 -5.65 2.97
C GLU A 55 6.28 -6.87 3.13
N TYR A 56 5.72 -7.09 4.32
CA TYR A 56 4.78 -8.18 4.55
C TYR A 56 3.58 -8.10 3.60
N PHE A 57 3.03 -6.90 3.40
CA PHE A 57 1.91 -6.72 2.47
C PHE A 57 2.32 -6.90 1.01
N ARG A 58 3.51 -6.43 0.62
CA ARG A 58 4.03 -6.63 -0.74
C ARG A 58 4.22 -8.12 -1.04
N ALA A 59 4.83 -8.86 -0.12
CA ALA A 59 5.05 -10.29 -0.24
C ALA A 59 3.72 -11.05 -0.33
N ASN A 60 2.76 -10.77 0.59
CA ASN A 60 1.44 -11.41 0.56
C ASN A 60 0.66 -11.09 -0.72
N TYR A 61 0.74 -9.86 -1.22
CA TYR A 61 0.09 -9.46 -2.46
C TYR A 61 0.66 -10.20 -3.67
N LEU A 62 1.99 -10.28 -3.77
CA LEU A 62 2.68 -10.99 -4.85
C LEU A 62 2.35 -12.49 -4.79
N GLN A 63 2.41 -13.10 -3.60
CA GLN A 63 2.10 -14.52 -3.42
C GLN A 63 0.69 -14.85 -3.92
N LYS A 64 -0.32 -14.05 -3.54
CA LYS A 64 -1.69 -14.25 -4.04
C LYS A 64 -1.79 -14.19 -5.56
N LYS A 65 -1.05 -13.30 -6.23
CA LYS A 65 -1.02 -13.27 -7.70
C LYS A 65 -0.40 -14.52 -8.30
N LEU A 66 0.67 -15.03 -7.69
CA LEU A 66 1.33 -16.26 -8.12
C LEU A 66 0.42 -17.47 -7.96
N ASP A 67 -0.30 -17.55 -6.84
CA ASP A 67 -1.26 -18.62 -6.56
C ASP A 67 -2.37 -18.62 -7.62
N THR A 68 -3.00 -17.47 -7.90
CA THR A 68 -4.02 -17.34 -8.96
C THR A 68 -3.49 -17.70 -10.34
N ALA A 69 -2.26 -17.29 -10.68
CA ALA A 69 -1.65 -17.68 -11.95
C ALA A 69 -1.44 -19.20 -12.02
N SER A 70 -1.00 -19.84 -10.93
CA SER A 70 -0.83 -21.30 -10.88
C SER A 70 -2.16 -22.06 -11.00
N GLU A 71 -3.24 -21.52 -10.43
CA GLU A 71 -4.59 -22.08 -10.52
C GLU A 71 -5.12 -22.05 -11.96
N SER A 72 -4.88 -20.95 -12.69
CA SER A 72 -5.28 -20.84 -14.10
C SER A 72 -4.61 -21.92 -14.97
N ILE A 73 -3.33 -22.22 -14.75
CA ILE A 73 -2.62 -23.30 -15.47
C ILE A 73 -3.25 -24.67 -15.17
N LYS A 74 -3.60 -24.92 -13.90
CA LYS A 74 -4.21 -26.20 -13.50
C LYS A 74 -5.59 -26.37 -14.12
N ALA A 75 -6.41 -25.31 -14.14
CA ALA A 75 -7.72 -25.31 -14.77
C ALA A 75 -7.64 -25.54 -16.29
N SER A 76 -6.66 -24.95 -16.98
CA SER A 76 -6.43 -25.17 -18.41
C SER A 76 -5.95 -26.58 -18.75
N LYS A 77 -5.31 -27.30 -17.82
CA LYS A 77 -4.88 -28.69 -18.03
C LYS A 77 -5.97 -29.73 -17.76
N SER A 78 -7.00 -29.39 -16.98
CA SER A 78 -8.13 -30.28 -16.70
C SER A 78 -9.32 -30.11 -17.66
N ALA A 79 -9.31 -29.09 -18.51
CA ALA A 79 -10.36 -28.86 -19.50
C ALA A 79 -9.87 -29.23 -20.91
N GLN A 80 -10.57 -30.16 -21.56
CA GLN A 80 -10.48 -30.38 -23.02
C GLN A 80 -10.84 -29.08 -23.79
N PRO A 81 -10.33 -28.89 -25.02
CA PRO A 81 -10.33 -27.60 -25.68
C PRO A 81 -11.65 -27.36 -26.41
N GLU A 82 -12.63 -26.80 -25.71
CA GLU A 82 -13.87 -26.30 -26.31
C GLU A 82 -13.90 -24.78 -26.14
N SER A 83 -13.26 -24.09 -27.09
CA SER A 83 -13.50 -22.69 -27.49
C SER A 83 -13.49 -21.57 -26.43
N GLY A 84 -12.71 -20.53 -26.75
CA GLY A 84 -13.09 -19.16 -26.36
C GLY A 84 -12.38 -18.59 -25.15
N SER A 85 -11.13 -18.18 -25.37
CA SER A 85 -10.46 -16.99 -24.80
C SER A 85 -11.35 -16.08 -23.94
N ALA A 86 -11.52 -16.44 -22.67
CA ALA A 86 -12.06 -15.54 -21.66
C ALA A 86 -11.55 -16.03 -20.30
N LEU A 87 -10.44 -15.47 -19.79
CA LEU A 87 -10.15 -15.28 -18.36
C LEU A 87 -8.69 -14.86 -18.07
N PHE A 88 -8.12 -13.93 -18.85
CA PHE A 88 -7.03 -13.11 -18.31
C PHE A 88 -7.48 -11.67 -18.29
N LYS A 89 -7.86 -11.22 -17.07
CA LYS A 89 -8.16 -9.82 -16.78
C LYS A 89 -7.06 -8.95 -17.40
N LYS A 90 -7.49 -8.05 -18.28
CA LYS A 90 -6.68 -7.04 -18.97
C LYS A 90 -5.53 -6.61 -18.06
N CYS A 91 -4.31 -6.94 -18.44
CA CYS A 91 -3.12 -6.39 -17.82
C CYS A 91 -3.25 -4.85 -17.87
N PRO A 92 -3.13 -4.11 -16.76
CA PRO A 92 -3.25 -2.65 -16.77
C PRO A 92 -2.19 -1.98 -17.64
N MET A 93 -1.15 -2.74 -17.98
CA MET A 93 -0.12 -2.41 -18.93
C MET A 93 -0.48 -3.11 -20.23
N ASN A 94 -1.09 -2.41 -21.19
CA ASN A 94 -1.14 -2.87 -22.59
C ASN A 94 0.29 -2.85 -23.15
N ILE A 95 1.16 -3.72 -22.64
CA ILE A 95 2.40 -4.05 -23.32
C ILE A 95 1.93 -5.01 -24.41
N GLY A 96 1.92 -4.57 -25.67
CA GLY A 96 1.53 -5.36 -26.83
C GLY A 96 2.49 -6.53 -27.10
N LEU A 97 2.71 -7.36 -26.08
CA LEU A 97 3.50 -8.59 -26.14
C LEU A 97 2.61 -9.70 -26.71
N PRO A 98 3.11 -10.50 -27.67
CA PRO A 98 2.44 -11.72 -28.10
C PRO A 98 2.42 -12.72 -26.93
N LEU A 99 1.38 -12.64 -26.12
CA LEU A 99 1.27 -13.28 -24.81
C LEU A 99 1.35 -14.81 -24.91
N GLU A 100 0.84 -15.38 -26.00
CA GLU A 100 0.87 -16.81 -26.30
C GLU A 100 2.32 -17.33 -26.44
N VAL A 101 3.12 -16.69 -27.29
CA VAL A 101 4.54 -17.04 -27.51
C VAL A 101 5.36 -16.85 -26.23
N VAL A 102 5.06 -15.82 -25.45
CA VAL A 102 5.78 -15.56 -24.19
C VAL A 102 5.45 -16.61 -23.14
N GLN A 103 4.20 -17.07 -23.05
CA GLN A 103 3.79 -18.10 -22.09
C GLN A 103 4.35 -19.48 -22.40
N GLU A 104 4.62 -19.79 -23.67
CA GLU A 104 5.29 -21.03 -24.08
C GLU A 104 6.73 -21.10 -23.57
N VAL A 105 7.41 -19.96 -23.50
CA VAL A 105 8.83 -19.86 -23.13
C VAL A 105 9.03 -19.50 -21.65
N ILE A 106 8.10 -18.72 -21.07
CA ILE A 106 8.21 -18.13 -19.74
C ILE A 106 7.03 -18.60 -18.88
N SER A 107 7.32 -19.13 -17.69
CA SER A 107 6.25 -19.63 -16.82
C SER A 107 5.29 -18.49 -16.42
N PRO A 108 3.99 -18.73 -16.25
CA PRO A 108 3.06 -17.66 -15.89
C PRO A 108 3.39 -16.97 -14.56
N GLN A 109 4.08 -17.67 -13.65
CA GLN A 109 4.65 -17.09 -12.44
C GLN A 109 5.71 -16.02 -12.75
N GLN A 110 6.63 -16.31 -13.68
CA GLN A 110 7.65 -15.37 -14.11
C GLN A 110 7.04 -14.13 -14.78
N ILE A 111 5.97 -14.28 -15.58
CA ILE A 111 5.24 -13.14 -16.16
C ILE A 111 4.68 -12.23 -15.07
N VAL A 112 4.03 -12.80 -14.05
CA VAL A 112 3.50 -12.03 -12.90
C VAL A 112 4.60 -11.28 -12.16
N ILE A 113 5.76 -11.91 -11.95
CA ILE A 113 6.92 -11.30 -11.28
C ILE A 113 7.44 -10.13 -12.12
N ILE A 114 7.65 -10.33 -13.42
CA ILE A 114 8.15 -9.29 -14.34
C ILE A 114 7.18 -8.11 -14.39
N GLU A 115 5.87 -8.36 -14.53
CA GLU A 115 4.84 -7.33 -14.52
C GLU A 115 4.85 -6.53 -13.21
N TYR A 116 4.96 -7.23 -12.08
CA TYR A 116 5.03 -6.61 -10.76
C TYR A 116 6.25 -5.69 -10.63
N PHE A 117 7.44 -6.16 -11.04
CA PHE A 117 8.65 -5.33 -11.07
C PHE A 117 8.51 -4.12 -12.00
N GLY A 118 7.96 -4.31 -13.21
CA GLY A 118 7.72 -3.23 -14.15
C GLY A 118 6.82 -2.13 -13.57
N GLN A 119 5.72 -2.50 -12.92
CA GLN A 119 4.83 -1.55 -12.24
C GLN A 119 5.52 -0.79 -11.10
N LEU A 120 6.37 -1.46 -10.31
CA LEU A 120 7.15 -0.82 -9.24
C LEU A 120 8.15 0.20 -9.78
N LEU A 121 8.86 -0.16 -10.85
CA LEU A 121 9.82 0.74 -11.50
C LEU A 121 9.11 1.98 -12.04
N ILE A 122 8.01 1.82 -12.79
CA ILE A 122 7.25 2.93 -13.35
C ILE A 122 6.74 3.86 -12.24
N ARG A 123 6.18 3.32 -11.16
CA ARG A 123 5.72 4.12 -10.01
C ARG A 123 6.88 4.92 -9.41
N ARG A 124 8.04 4.28 -9.18
CA ARG A 124 9.22 4.96 -8.64
C ARG A 124 9.74 6.05 -9.59
N PHE A 125 9.77 5.80 -10.89
CA PHE A 125 10.14 6.81 -11.89
C PHE A 125 9.17 7.99 -11.88
N GLN A 126 7.86 7.74 -11.87
CA GLN A 126 6.84 8.79 -11.78
C GLN A 126 6.98 9.63 -10.50
N GLU A 127 7.27 9.01 -9.35
CA GLU A 127 7.51 9.75 -8.10
C GLU A 127 8.74 10.66 -8.19
N VAL A 128 9.84 10.18 -8.76
CA VAL A 128 11.06 10.97 -8.95
C VAL A 128 10.81 12.12 -9.92
N LEU A 129 10.15 11.86 -11.05
CA LEU A 129 9.81 12.88 -12.04
C LEU A 129 8.87 13.94 -11.47
N ARG A 130 7.83 13.54 -10.72
CA ARG A 130 6.93 14.48 -10.03
C ARG A 130 7.69 15.36 -9.04
N ARG A 131 8.62 14.80 -8.25
CA ARG A 131 9.45 15.61 -7.35
C ARG A 131 10.32 16.60 -8.11
N LYS A 132 10.97 16.19 -9.21
CA LYS A 132 11.76 17.10 -10.05
C LYS A 132 10.91 18.21 -10.68
N LEU A 133 9.72 17.87 -11.18
CA LEU A 133 8.77 18.84 -11.71
C LEU A 133 8.38 19.89 -10.66
N ILE A 134 8.03 19.46 -9.44
CA ILE A 134 7.65 20.36 -8.34
C ILE A 134 8.81 21.30 -7.94
N VAL A 135 10.05 20.79 -7.90
CA VAL A 135 11.23 21.60 -7.59
C VAL A 135 11.53 22.60 -8.72
N ASN A 136 11.32 22.21 -9.97
CA ASN A 136 11.52 23.10 -11.10
C ASN A 136 10.44 24.19 -11.16
N THR A 137 9.17 23.85 -10.94
CA THR A 137 8.10 24.86 -10.88
C THR A 137 8.30 25.82 -9.73
N SER A 138 8.72 25.36 -8.54
CA SER A 138 9.01 26.28 -7.42
C SER A 138 10.19 27.21 -7.70
N LYS A 139 11.24 26.73 -8.39
CA LYS A 139 12.36 27.58 -8.85
C LYS A 139 11.93 28.60 -9.90
N VAL A 140 11.10 28.21 -10.88
CA VAL A 140 10.57 29.14 -11.89
C VAL A 140 9.70 30.22 -11.24
N SER A 141 8.88 29.86 -10.25
CA SER A 141 8.10 30.83 -9.47
C SER A 141 8.95 31.79 -8.63
N GLN A 142 10.14 31.36 -8.16
CA GLN A 142 11.07 32.23 -7.44
C GLN A 142 11.88 33.17 -8.36
N LEU A 143 12.06 32.79 -9.63
CA LEU A 143 12.79 33.58 -10.64
C LEU A 143 11.94 34.64 -11.34
N LEU A 144 10.62 34.66 -11.11
CA LEU A 144 9.75 35.75 -11.54
C LEU A 144 9.46 36.67 -10.35
N PRO A 145 10.24 37.76 -10.24
CA PRO A 145 9.57 39.03 -10.05
C PRO A 145 10.15 40.18 -10.91
N THR A 146 9.29 41.18 -11.05
CA THR A 146 9.53 42.55 -11.54
C THR A 146 9.25 42.76 -13.03
N SER A 147 8.03 43.20 -13.29
CA SER A 147 7.65 44.06 -14.39
C SER A 147 8.78 45.04 -14.75
N PHE A 148 9.28 44.96 -15.99
CA PHE A 148 10.04 46.05 -16.58
C PHE A 148 9.09 47.23 -16.79
N SER A 149 8.94 48.10 -15.78
CA SER A 149 8.46 49.46 -15.99
C SER A 149 9.62 50.23 -16.61
N ARG A 150 9.63 50.32 -17.95
CA ARG A 150 10.39 51.33 -18.67
C ARG A 150 9.49 52.56 -18.75
N GLY A 151 9.61 53.43 -17.76
CA GLY A 151 9.32 54.85 -17.95
C GLY A 151 10.39 55.42 -18.87
N ASP A 152 9.93 56.07 -19.94
CA ASP A 152 10.57 57.04 -20.84
C ASP A 152 9.56 57.11 -22.02
N GLY A 153 8.88 58.19 -22.41
CA GLY A 153 8.92 59.62 -22.09
C GLY A 153 8.45 60.33 -23.36
N HIS A 154 7.33 61.06 -23.30
CA HIS A 154 7.11 62.38 -23.94
C HIS A 154 5.76 62.97 -23.56
#